data_AF-A0A0G0XTG8-F1
#
_entry.id   AF-A0A0G0XTG8-F1
#
_cell.length_a   1.000
_cell.length_b   1.000
_cell.length_c   1.000
_cell.angle_alpha   90.00
_cell.angle_beta   90.00
_cell.angle_gamma   90.00
#
_symmetry.space_group_name_H-M   'P 1'
#
loop_
_entity.id
_entity.type
_entity.pdbx_description
1 polymer ?
#
loop_
_entity_poly.entity_id
_entity_poly.type
_entity_poly.pdbx_seq_one_letter_code
_entity_poly.pdbx_strand_id
1 'polypeptide(L)'
;CFSLSQFSRGHDSPVLFNSFGATYYTLMFDEYNATWVSHSSISEFLKCPRAYYLKYVYKNPKTGHKMTVITPPLALGQAVHEVLESLAILPVEERLKISLVKKLDPVWLKITGKKGGFKNFEEEGEYRGRAVQMLINLQENPGPILEKAIKIKSKMNLPHYWLNAEEGIILSGKIDWLQYVEKDDSVRIIDFKTGKNEESLTTKCIKLQKESSLPEKLIILSVPRAVAMPADLTNVFLKVRESLLE
;
A
#
# COMPACT_ATOMS: atom_id res chain seq x y z
N CYS A 1 -8.82 -84.47 4.20
CA CYS A 1 -8.63 -84.38 5.67
C CYS A 1 -8.14 -82.99 6.02
N PHE A 2 -8.82 -82.39 7.01
CA PHE A 2 -8.44 -81.28 7.91
C PHE A 2 -6.91 -81.06 8.10
N SER A 3 -6.37 -79.88 8.43
CA SER A 3 -6.95 -78.61 8.93
C SER A 3 -5.99 -77.41 8.83
N LEU A 4 -6.61 -76.22 8.88
CA LEU A 4 -6.17 -74.87 9.35
C LEU A 4 -5.02 -74.84 10.39
N SER A 5 -4.17 -73.79 10.49
CA SER A 5 -4.55 -72.38 10.82
C SER A 5 -3.49 -71.27 10.54
N GLN A 6 -4.00 -70.14 9.98
CA GLN A 6 -3.72 -68.69 10.18
C GLN A 6 -2.34 -68.06 9.82
N PHE A 7 -2.25 -67.20 8.77
CA PHE A 7 -2.39 -65.70 8.71
C PHE A 7 -1.19 -64.95 9.35
N SER A 8 -0.37 -64.11 8.69
CA SER A 8 -0.75 -62.91 7.91
C SER A 8 0.39 -62.37 7.01
N ARG A 9 0.04 -62.06 5.75
CA ARG A 9 0.46 -60.99 4.78
C ARG A 9 1.68 -60.12 5.14
N GLY A 10 2.65 -59.86 4.24
CA GLY A 10 2.58 -59.45 2.82
C GLY A 10 3.21 -58.03 2.72
N HIS A 11 3.95 -57.57 1.72
CA HIS A 11 4.05 -57.91 0.31
C HIS A 11 5.40 -57.38 -0.23
N ASP A 12 5.90 -58.06 -1.24
CA ASP A 12 7.22 -57.94 -1.86
C ASP A 12 7.54 -56.61 -2.58
N SER A 13 8.82 -56.27 -2.52
CA SER A 13 9.60 -55.46 -3.50
C SER A 13 9.56 -56.11 -4.91
N PRO A 14 10.14 -55.57 -6.02
CA PRO A 14 11.16 -54.51 -6.11
C PRO A 14 11.11 -53.59 -7.35
N VAL A 15 11.59 -52.35 -7.26
CA VAL A 15 12.38 -51.70 -8.33
C VAL A 15 13.36 -50.73 -7.68
N LEU A 16 14.63 -51.13 -7.61
CA LEU A 16 15.74 -50.26 -7.24
C LEU A 16 16.10 -49.39 -8.45
N PHE A 17 15.63 -48.14 -8.46
CA PHE A 17 16.18 -47.08 -9.29
C PHE A 17 16.64 -45.94 -8.37
N ASN A 18 17.92 -45.64 -8.44
CA ASN A 18 18.65 -44.74 -7.55
C ASN A 18 17.89 -43.42 -7.28
N SER A 19 17.43 -43.25 -6.04
CA SER A 19 16.99 -41.97 -5.50
C SER A 19 18.22 -41.11 -5.21
N PHE A 20 18.75 -40.45 -6.24
CA PHE A 20 19.50 -39.21 -6.01
C PHE A 20 18.50 -38.23 -5.40
N GLY A 21 18.74 -37.86 -4.15
CA GLY A 21 17.92 -36.91 -3.42
C GLY A 21 17.77 -35.62 -4.23
N ALA A 22 16.59 -35.42 -4.79
CA ALA A 22 16.11 -34.11 -5.16
C ALA A 22 15.92 -33.36 -3.83
N THR A 23 16.98 -32.71 -3.38
CA THR A 23 16.87 -31.59 -2.46
C THR A 23 15.95 -30.59 -3.15
N TYR A 24 14.68 -30.58 -2.72
CA TYR A 24 13.78 -29.47 -2.95
C TYR A 24 14.40 -28.26 -2.26
N TYR A 25 15.36 -27.60 -2.91
CA TYR A 25 15.68 -26.23 -2.61
C TYR A 25 14.45 -25.44 -3.02
N THR A 26 13.50 -25.27 -2.09
CA THR A 26 12.63 -24.10 -2.13
C THR A 26 13.59 -22.92 -2.28
N LEU A 27 13.59 -22.29 -3.46
CA LEU A 27 14.26 -21.00 -3.66
C LEU A 27 13.61 -20.04 -2.66
N MET A 28 14.17 -19.97 -1.45
CA MET A 28 13.86 -18.91 -0.51
C MET A 28 14.53 -17.67 -1.06
N PHE A 29 13.81 -16.96 -1.91
CA PHE A 29 14.25 -15.68 -2.43
C PHE A 29 14.47 -14.73 -1.27
N ASP A 30 15.65 -14.12 -1.23
CA ASP A 30 16.06 -13.27 -0.12
C ASP A 30 15.50 -11.85 -0.30
N GLU A 31 14.44 -11.55 0.45
CA GLU A 31 13.79 -10.23 0.47
C GLU A 31 14.74 -9.09 0.87
N TYR A 32 15.79 -9.38 1.64
CA TYR A 32 16.74 -8.36 2.12
C TYR A 32 17.72 -7.92 1.04
N ASN A 33 17.99 -8.79 0.06
CA ASN A 33 18.81 -8.49 -1.10
C ASN A 33 18.01 -8.02 -2.33
N ALA A 34 16.68 -8.06 -2.23
CA ALA A 34 15.80 -7.64 -3.31
C ALA A 34 15.84 -6.12 -3.57
N THR A 35 15.55 -5.71 -4.80
CA THR A 35 15.25 -4.34 -5.17
C THR A 35 13.78 -4.05 -4.94
N TRP A 36 13.50 -3.19 -3.95
CA TRP A 36 12.15 -2.77 -3.60
C TRP A 36 11.71 -1.58 -4.45
N VAL A 37 10.65 -1.75 -5.23
CA VAL A 37 10.06 -0.73 -6.09
C VAL A 37 8.62 -0.46 -5.70
N SER A 38 8.13 0.75 -5.98
CA SER A 38 6.74 1.18 -5.77
C SER A 38 6.16 1.70 -7.08
N HIS A 39 4.84 1.83 -7.16
CA HIS A 39 4.18 2.45 -8.32
C HIS A 39 4.82 3.80 -8.70
N SER A 40 5.02 4.67 -7.71
CA SER A 40 5.64 5.99 -7.91
C SER A 40 7.10 5.89 -8.36
N SER A 41 7.88 4.93 -7.83
CA SER A 41 9.28 4.79 -8.22
C SER A 41 9.46 4.20 -9.61
N ILE A 42 8.58 3.28 -10.03
CA ILE A 42 8.56 2.73 -11.39
C ILE A 42 8.20 3.86 -12.37
N SER A 43 7.17 4.65 -12.07
CA SER A 43 6.80 5.80 -12.90
C SER A 43 7.96 6.80 -13.05
N GLU A 44 8.67 7.08 -11.96
CA GLU A 44 9.86 7.94 -11.99
C GLU A 44 10.98 7.35 -12.85
N PHE A 45 11.25 6.05 -12.73
CA PHE A 45 12.27 5.36 -13.51
C PHE A 45 11.98 5.42 -15.01
N LEU A 46 10.73 5.11 -15.40
CA LEU A 46 10.29 5.15 -16.78
C LEU A 46 10.39 6.57 -17.39
N LYS A 47 10.16 7.61 -16.59
CA LYS A 47 10.34 9.01 -17.01
C LYS A 47 11.81 9.40 -17.11
N CYS A 48 12.60 9.07 -16.09
CA CYS A 48 14.01 9.43 -16.01
C CYS A 48 14.75 8.50 -15.02
N PRO A 49 15.57 7.55 -15.51
CA PRO A 49 16.35 6.66 -14.66
C PRO A 49 17.29 7.39 -13.70
N ARG A 50 17.85 8.53 -14.11
CA ARG A 50 18.72 9.36 -13.26
C ARG A 50 17.94 9.99 -12.10
N ALA A 51 16.71 10.45 -12.34
CA ALA A 51 15.86 11.00 -11.28
C ALA A 51 15.46 9.90 -10.29
N TYR A 52 15.12 8.71 -10.79
CA TYR A 52 14.89 7.53 -9.94
C TYR A 52 16.09 7.23 -9.05
N TYR A 53 17.30 7.15 -9.61
CA TYR A 53 18.51 6.87 -8.84
C TYR A 53 18.70 7.89 -7.71
N LEU A 54 18.62 9.19 -8.01
CA LEU A 54 18.81 10.25 -7.01
C LEU A 54 17.74 10.25 -5.91
N LYS A 55 16.50 9.85 -6.24
CA LYS A 55 15.35 9.91 -5.32
C LYS A 55 15.17 8.63 -4.50
N TYR A 56 15.45 7.47 -5.08
CA TYR A 56 15.13 6.17 -4.48
C TYR A 56 16.36 5.36 -4.07
N VAL A 57 17.50 5.51 -4.76
CA VAL A 57 18.70 4.67 -4.57
C VAL A 57 19.83 5.42 -3.86
N TYR A 58 20.04 6.69 -4.20
CA TYR A 58 21.18 7.47 -3.73
C TYR A 58 21.18 7.66 -2.22
N LYS A 59 22.36 7.43 -1.63
CA LYS A 59 22.66 7.63 -0.21
C LYS A 59 23.82 8.60 -0.09
N ASN A 60 23.80 9.45 0.92
CA ASN A 60 24.91 10.36 1.18
C ASN A 60 26.18 9.53 1.46
N PRO A 61 27.29 9.73 0.74
CA PRO A 61 28.49 8.90 0.88
C PRO A 61 29.16 9.02 2.25
N LYS A 62 28.93 10.11 2.99
CA LYS A 62 29.52 10.32 4.32
C LYS A 62 28.71 9.66 5.44
N THR A 63 27.38 9.66 5.32
CA THR A 63 26.49 9.15 6.38
C THR A 63 25.84 7.81 6.05
N GLY A 64 25.87 7.37 4.79
CA GLY A 64 25.12 6.21 4.31
C GLY A 64 23.59 6.40 4.33
N HIS A 65 23.09 7.57 4.71
CA HIS A 65 21.66 7.82 4.86
C HIS A 65 21.04 8.24 3.52
N LYS A 66 19.81 7.78 3.28
CA LYS A 66 18.99 8.23 2.16
C LYS A 66 18.71 9.73 2.29
N MET A 67 18.87 10.45 1.20
CA MET A 67 18.54 11.88 1.13
C MET A 67 17.15 12.05 0.53
N THR A 68 16.32 12.89 1.13
CA THR A 68 15.02 13.30 0.58
C THR A 68 14.93 14.82 0.66
N VAL A 69 14.47 15.44 -0.42
CA VAL A 69 14.19 16.88 -0.44
C VAL A 69 12.77 17.09 0.08
N ILE A 70 12.65 17.86 1.16
CA ILE A 70 11.35 18.29 1.69
C ILE A 70 10.98 19.63 1.09
N THR A 71 9.71 19.80 0.75
CA THR A 71 9.14 21.06 0.25
C THR A 71 7.87 21.38 1.04
N PRO A 72 7.48 22.66 1.16
CA PRO A 72 6.27 23.03 1.90
C PRO A 72 5.00 22.29 1.47
N PRO A 73 4.72 22.06 0.16
CA PRO A 73 3.58 21.26 -0.26
C PRO A 73 3.67 19.78 0.17
N LEU A 74 4.87 19.20 0.12
CA LEU A 74 5.09 17.80 0.54
C LEU A 74 4.88 17.66 2.05
N ALA A 75 5.38 18.61 2.84
CA ALA A 75 5.21 18.62 4.29
C ALA A 75 3.72 18.74 4.67
N LEU A 76 2.98 19.64 4.02
CA LEU A 76 1.52 19.73 4.18
C LEU A 76 0.83 18.40 3.88
N GLY A 77 1.15 17.79 2.73
CA GLY A 77 0.56 16.51 2.32
C GLY A 77 0.85 15.41 3.34
N GLN A 78 2.10 15.28 3.78
CA GLN A 78 2.51 14.29 4.78
C GLN A 78 1.75 14.46 6.09
N ALA A 79 1.61 15.69 6.60
CA ALA A 79 0.90 15.94 7.85
C ALA A 79 -0.60 15.59 7.76
N VAL A 80 -1.24 15.92 6.65
CA VAL A 80 -2.65 15.56 6.42
C VAL A 80 -2.81 14.04 6.34
N HIS A 81 -2.00 13.34 5.54
CA HIS A 81 -2.08 11.88 5.43
C HIS A 81 -1.85 11.18 6.77
N GLU A 82 -0.88 11.63 7.57
CA GLU A 82 -0.62 11.04 8.89
C GLU A 82 -1.85 11.16 9.82
N VAL A 83 -2.55 12.29 9.80
CA VAL A 83 -3.80 12.45 10.56
C VAL A 83 -4.87 11.47 10.05
N LEU A 84 -5.07 11.39 8.73
CA LEU A 84 -6.13 10.54 8.14
C LEU A 84 -5.88 9.05 8.38
N GLU A 85 -4.67 8.57 8.08
CA GLU A 85 -4.31 7.17 8.26
C GLU A 85 -4.41 6.73 9.72
N SER A 86 -4.17 7.64 10.68
CA SER A 86 -4.34 7.34 12.11
C SER A 86 -5.78 6.95 12.47
N LEU A 87 -6.77 7.40 11.70
CA LEU A 87 -8.18 7.11 11.92
C LEU A 87 -8.54 5.67 11.57
N ALA A 88 -7.80 5.03 10.65
CA ALA A 88 -8.08 3.65 10.23
C ALA A 88 -7.95 2.64 11.38
N ILE A 89 -7.22 3.00 12.44
CA ILE A 89 -7.00 2.18 13.64
C ILE A 89 -8.20 2.26 14.60
N LEU A 90 -8.97 3.35 14.53
CA LEU A 90 -10.08 3.60 15.45
C LEU A 90 -11.38 2.99 14.91
N PRO A 91 -12.28 2.53 15.80
CA PRO A 91 -13.67 2.25 15.45
C PRO A 91 -14.31 3.46 14.79
N VAL A 92 -15.23 3.24 13.85
CA VAL A 92 -15.84 4.29 13.02
C VAL A 92 -16.43 5.41 13.88
N GLU A 93 -17.09 5.02 14.98
CA GLU A 93 -17.81 5.89 15.91
C GLU A 93 -16.86 6.78 16.74
N GLU A 94 -15.59 6.38 16.86
CA GLU A 94 -14.56 7.10 17.63
C GLU A 94 -13.78 8.09 16.76
N ARG A 95 -13.77 7.93 15.43
CA ARG A 95 -12.86 8.66 14.52
C ARG A 95 -13.00 10.18 14.59
N LEU A 96 -14.22 10.67 14.75
CA LEU A 96 -14.52 12.12 14.76
C LEU A 96 -14.86 12.69 16.15
N LYS A 97 -14.74 11.90 17.23
CA LYS A 97 -14.96 12.42 18.60
C LYS A 97 -13.93 13.47 18.98
N ILE A 98 -12.72 13.35 18.45
CA ILE A 98 -11.66 14.35 18.56
C ILE A 98 -11.54 15.04 17.21
N SER A 99 -11.60 16.38 17.20
CA SER A 99 -11.40 17.16 15.98
C SER A 99 -10.09 16.79 15.29
N LEU A 100 -10.15 16.64 13.96
CA LEU A 100 -8.98 16.35 13.12
C LEU A 100 -7.95 17.49 13.22
N VAL A 101 -8.43 18.73 13.39
CA VAL A 101 -7.57 19.91 13.61
C VAL A 101 -6.73 19.74 14.88
N LYS A 102 -7.30 19.21 15.98
CA LYS A 102 -6.55 18.93 17.21
C LYS A 102 -5.51 17.81 17.01
N LYS A 103 -5.82 16.83 16.16
CA LYS A 103 -4.87 15.76 15.80
C LYS A 103 -3.71 16.28 14.93
N LEU A 104 -3.91 17.38 14.20
CA LEU A 104 -2.89 17.99 13.36
C LEU A 104 -1.73 18.58 14.18
N ASP A 105 -1.99 19.18 15.34
CA ASP A 105 -0.97 19.87 16.14
C ASP A 105 0.27 19.02 16.46
N PRO A 106 0.16 17.82 17.05
CA PRO A 106 1.33 16.98 17.34
C PRO A 106 2.03 16.47 16.07
N VAL A 107 1.31 16.35 14.95
CA VAL A 107 1.88 15.96 13.66
C VAL A 107 2.66 17.12 13.04
N TRP A 108 2.09 18.32 13.07
CA TRP A 108 2.69 19.53 12.51
C TRP A 108 4.01 19.87 13.19
N LEU A 109 4.12 19.67 14.52
CA LEU A 109 5.35 19.86 15.28
C LEU A 109 6.56 19.10 14.71
N LYS A 110 6.34 17.97 14.02
CA LYS A 110 7.42 17.17 13.41
C LYS A 110 8.03 17.83 12.19
N ILE A 111 7.27 18.70 11.50
CA ILE A 111 7.62 19.32 10.22
C ILE A 111 7.79 20.84 10.30
N THR A 112 7.88 21.44 11.49
CA THR A 112 7.99 22.91 11.63
C THR A 112 9.31 23.47 11.10
N GLY A 113 9.28 24.72 10.65
CA GLY A 113 10.42 25.47 10.13
C GLY A 113 11.18 24.75 9.02
N LYS A 114 12.52 24.70 9.16
CA LYS A 114 13.40 24.10 8.15
C LYS A 114 13.12 22.61 7.90
N LYS A 115 12.52 21.89 8.86
CA LYS A 115 12.19 20.46 8.69
C LYS A 115 11.08 20.22 7.68
N GLY A 116 10.15 21.16 7.52
CA GLY A 116 9.09 21.15 6.50
C GLY A 116 9.48 21.84 5.21
N GLY A 117 10.70 22.40 5.13
CA GLY A 117 11.16 23.15 3.98
C GLY A 117 10.61 24.58 3.90
N PHE A 118 10.08 25.12 5.00
CA PHE A 118 9.56 26.49 5.04
C PHE A 118 10.70 27.53 5.10
N LYS A 119 10.54 28.62 4.36
CA LYS A 119 11.49 29.74 4.28
C LYS A 119 11.37 30.65 5.50
N ASN A 120 10.15 30.91 5.95
CA ASN A 120 9.85 31.79 7.07
C ASN A 120 8.57 31.34 7.78
N PHE A 121 8.27 31.98 8.92
CA PHE A 121 7.11 31.67 9.74
C PHE A 121 5.78 31.98 9.03
N GLU A 122 5.77 32.99 8.15
CA GLU A 122 4.58 33.37 7.38
C GLU A 122 4.18 32.26 6.39
N GLU A 123 5.14 31.76 5.59
CA GLU A 123 4.92 30.63 4.67
C GLU A 123 4.48 29.39 5.44
N GLU A 124 5.11 29.08 6.58
CA GLU A 124 4.65 27.97 7.44
C GLU A 124 3.19 28.16 7.89
N GLY A 125 2.82 29.38 8.30
CA GLY A 125 1.46 29.74 8.69
C GLY A 125 0.45 29.55 7.57
N GLU A 126 0.79 29.94 6.33
CA GLU A 126 -0.07 29.74 5.15
C GLU A 126 -0.33 28.25 4.88
N TYR A 127 0.72 27.42 4.88
CA TYR A 127 0.57 25.98 4.67
C TYR A 127 -0.18 25.31 5.83
N ARG A 128 0.05 25.75 7.07
CA ARG A 128 -0.70 25.25 8.23
C ARG A 128 -2.18 25.60 8.12
N GLY A 129 -2.51 26.85 7.79
CA GLY A 129 -3.89 27.29 7.58
C GLY A 129 -4.60 26.47 6.49
N ARG A 130 -3.90 26.18 5.39
CA ARG A 130 -4.42 25.30 4.34
C ARG A 130 -4.66 23.87 4.84
N ALA A 131 -3.75 23.30 5.61
CA ALA A 131 -3.92 21.95 6.18
C ALA A 131 -5.13 21.89 7.13
N VAL A 132 -5.30 22.92 7.98
CA VAL A 132 -6.47 23.05 8.87
C VAL A 132 -7.75 23.09 8.04
N GLN A 133 -7.81 23.91 6.99
CA GLN A 133 -9.00 23.99 6.15
C GLN A 133 -9.32 22.66 5.45
N MET A 134 -8.31 21.91 4.97
CA MET A 134 -8.50 20.58 4.40
C MET A 134 -9.16 19.62 5.41
N LEU A 135 -8.70 19.64 6.66
CA LEU A 135 -9.26 18.78 7.71
C LEU A 135 -10.66 19.22 8.15
N ILE A 136 -10.95 20.52 8.18
CA ILE A 136 -12.30 21.03 8.45
C ILE A 136 -13.27 20.56 7.36
N ASN A 137 -12.91 20.76 6.09
CA ASN A 137 -13.73 20.33 4.96
C ASN A 137 -14.04 18.82 5.03
N LEU A 138 -13.06 18.02 5.44
CA LEU A 138 -13.24 16.59 5.64
C LEU A 138 -14.09 16.28 6.89
N GLN A 139 -13.99 17.04 7.98
CA GLN A 139 -14.89 16.84 9.13
C GLN A 139 -16.35 17.13 8.78
N GLU A 140 -16.61 18.14 7.94
CA GLU A 140 -17.95 18.50 7.47
C GLU A 140 -18.47 17.50 6.43
N ASN A 141 -17.57 16.97 5.58
CA ASN A 141 -17.88 16.00 4.54
C ASN A 141 -16.95 14.77 4.65
N PRO A 142 -17.21 13.88 5.63
CA PRO A 142 -16.28 12.82 6.01
C PRO A 142 -16.07 11.74 4.95
N GLY A 143 -17.06 11.51 4.08
CA GLY A 143 -16.99 10.50 3.03
C GLY A 143 -16.55 9.13 3.59
N PRO A 144 -15.45 8.54 3.08
CA PRO A 144 -15.09 7.16 3.37
C PRO A 144 -14.47 6.97 4.76
N ILE A 145 -14.11 8.04 5.47
CA ILE A 145 -13.47 7.90 6.79
C ILE A 145 -14.47 7.46 7.85
N LEU A 146 -15.78 7.58 7.59
CA LEU A 146 -16.84 7.03 8.45
C LEU A 146 -17.34 5.66 7.97
N GLU A 147 -16.65 5.05 7.03
CA GLU A 147 -16.97 3.72 6.53
C GLU A 147 -16.00 2.70 7.12
N LYS A 148 -16.38 1.42 7.12
CA LYS A 148 -15.49 0.36 7.62
C LYS A 148 -14.18 0.39 6.84
N ALA A 149 -13.07 0.30 7.56
CA ALA A 149 -11.74 0.31 6.98
C ALA A 149 -11.01 -0.98 7.35
N ILE A 150 -10.24 -1.51 6.40
CA ILE A 150 -9.39 -2.68 6.60
C ILE A 150 -7.97 -2.21 6.84
N LYS A 151 -7.31 -2.78 7.84
CA LYS A 151 -5.88 -2.60 8.06
C LYS A 151 -5.15 -3.89 7.74
N ILE A 152 -4.24 -3.81 6.77
CA ILE A 152 -3.36 -4.93 6.42
C ILE A 152 -2.43 -5.18 7.61
N LYS A 153 -2.46 -6.40 8.15
CA LYS A 153 -1.51 -6.86 9.17
C LYS A 153 -0.35 -7.56 8.46
N SER A 154 0.68 -6.81 8.06
CA SER A 154 1.92 -7.41 7.56
C SER A 154 3.09 -7.10 8.49
N LYS A 155 4.17 -7.91 8.46
CA LYS A 155 5.38 -7.71 9.27
C LYS A 155 5.93 -6.28 9.20
N MET A 156 5.71 -5.58 8.08
CA MET A 156 6.16 -4.21 7.84
C MET A 156 5.02 -3.20 7.63
N ASN A 157 3.76 -3.58 7.87
CA ASN A 157 2.56 -2.79 7.54
C ASN A 157 2.53 -2.29 6.08
N LEU A 158 3.23 -2.98 5.18
CA LEU A 158 3.27 -2.71 3.75
C LEU A 158 2.92 -4.01 3.00
N PRO A 159 1.93 -3.99 2.10
CA PRO A 159 1.77 -5.05 1.14
C PRO A 159 2.99 -5.08 0.22
N HIS A 160 3.44 -6.28 -0.13
CA HIS A 160 4.50 -6.48 -1.09
C HIS A 160 4.27 -7.74 -1.91
N TYR A 161 4.82 -7.76 -3.12
CA TYR A 161 4.65 -8.83 -4.08
C TYR A 161 5.92 -8.97 -4.93
N TRP A 162 6.39 -10.21 -5.14
CA TRP A 162 7.50 -10.48 -6.04
C TRP A 162 7.08 -10.27 -7.49
N LEU A 163 7.54 -9.18 -8.12
CA LEU A 163 7.34 -8.96 -9.55
C LEU A 163 8.18 -9.93 -10.38
N ASN A 164 9.43 -10.11 -9.97
CA ASN A 164 10.35 -11.08 -10.54
C ASN A 164 11.23 -11.61 -9.42
N ALA A 165 11.01 -12.84 -8.99
CA ALA A 165 11.75 -13.44 -7.89
C ALA A 165 13.19 -13.80 -8.29
N GLU A 166 13.40 -14.22 -9.55
CA GLU A 166 14.73 -14.59 -10.07
C GLU A 166 15.66 -13.38 -10.16
N GLU A 167 15.13 -12.22 -10.58
CA GLU A 167 15.86 -10.96 -10.63
C GLU A 167 15.85 -10.20 -9.29
N GLY A 168 15.16 -10.74 -8.27
CA GLY A 168 15.09 -10.14 -6.95
C GLY A 168 14.32 -8.82 -6.92
N ILE A 169 13.19 -8.67 -7.63
CA ILE A 169 12.40 -7.44 -7.69
C ILE A 169 11.08 -7.59 -6.93
N ILE A 170 10.87 -6.74 -5.92
CA ILE A 170 9.66 -6.69 -5.10
C ILE A 170 8.91 -5.40 -5.37
N LEU A 171 7.63 -5.48 -5.73
CA LEU A 171 6.70 -4.36 -5.68
C LEU A 171 6.17 -4.19 -4.27
N SER A 172 6.31 -3.00 -3.71
CA SER A 172 5.72 -2.61 -2.43
C SER A 172 5.21 -1.18 -2.49
N GLY A 173 4.19 -0.87 -1.69
CA GLY A 173 3.61 0.45 -1.64
C GLY A 173 2.80 0.66 -0.38
N LYS A 174 2.82 1.88 0.12
CA LYS A 174 1.91 2.30 1.17
C LYS A 174 0.55 2.59 0.55
N ILE A 175 -0.51 2.07 1.15
CA ILE A 175 -1.89 2.36 0.79
C ILE A 175 -2.44 3.33 1.83
N ASP A 176 -2.99 4.47 1.40
CA ASP A 176 -3.53 5.46 2.33
C ASP A 176 -4.75 4.92 3.07
N TRP A 177 -5.70 4.33 2.33
CA TRP A 177 -6.95 3.84 2.92
C TRP A 177 -7.55 2.68 2.14
N LEU A 178 -8.01 1.66 2.88
CA LEU A 178 -8.74 0.51 2.36
C LEU A 178 -10.14 0.53 2.98
N GLN A 179 -11.14 0.87 2.18
CA GLN A 179 -12.53 0.83 2.59
C GLN A 179 -13.10 -0.57 2.34
N TYR A 180 -13.80 -1.13 3.33
CA TYR A 180 -14.62 -2.32 3.17
C TYR A 180 -16.05 -1.93 2.80
N VAL A 181 -16.62 -2.65 1.83
CA VAL A 181 -17.98 -2.42 1.33
C VAL A 181 -18.80 -3.66 1.62
N GLU A 182 -19.64 -3.58 2.64
CA GLU A 182 -20.45 -4.72 3.09
C GLU A 182 -21.45 -5.20 2.04
N LYS A 183 -21.98 -4.27 1.24
CA LYS A 183 -23.05 -4.55 0.28
C LYS A 183 -22.66 -5.62 -0.74
N ASP A 184 -21.40 -5.65 -1.16
CA ASP A 184 -20.89 -6.54 -2.20
C ASP A 184 -19.64 -7.32 -1.79
N ASP A 185 -19.29 -7.31 -0.49
CA ASP A 185 -18.11 -7.98 0.07
C ASP A 185 -16.83 -7.61 -0.69
N SER A 186 -16.66 -6.31 -0.95
CA SER A 186 -15.53 -5.77 -1.72
C SER A 186 -14.65 -4.82 -0.91
N VAL A 187 -13.44 -4.60 -1.43
CA VAL A 187 -12.48 -3.65 -0.87
C VAL A 187 -12.21 -2.56 -1.90
N ARG A 188 -12.20 -1.30 -1.45
CA ARG A 188 -11.91 -0.12 -2.27
C ARG A 188 -10.64 0.54 -1.80
N ILE A 189 -9.73 0.77 -2.74
CA ILE A 189 -8.47 1.45 -2.49
C ILE A 189 -8.70 2.94 -2.68
N ILE A 190 -8.35 3.73 -1.67
CA ILE A 190 -8.51 5.18 -1.68
C ILE A 190 -7.13 5.80 -1.45
N ASP A 191 -6.78 6.74 -2.33
CA ASP A 191 -5.54 7.51 -2.35
C ASP A 191 -5.93 8.98 -2.13
N PHE A 192 -5.60 9.52 -0.95
CA PHE A 192 -5.99 10.88 -0.61
C PHE A 192 -5.09 11.86 -1.36
N LYS A 193 -5.67 12.91 -1.96
CA LYS A 193 -4.90 13.92 -2.69
C LYS A 193 -5.05 15.28 -2.03
N THR A 194 -3.92 15.94 -1.83
CA THR A 194 -3.81 17.31 -1.28
C THR A 194 -3.37 18.33 -2.34
N GLY A 195 -3.18 17.89 -3.58
CA GLY A 195 -2.84 18.75 -4.73
C GLY A 195 -4.03 19.59 -5.21
N LYS A 196 -3.73 20.72 -5.87
CA LYS A 196 -4.75 21.61 -6.44
C LYS A 196 -5.32 21.11 -7.78
N ASN A 197 -4.51 20.40 -8.55
CA ASN A 197 -4.86 19.98 -9.90
C ASN A 197 -5.49 18.59 -9.89
N GLU A 198 -6.50 18.38 -10.72
CA GLU A 198 -7.00 17.05 -11.03
C GLU A 198 -6.00 16.33 -11.95
N GLU A 199 -5.67 15.09 -11.60
CA GLU A 199 -4.91 14.23 -12.50
C GLU A 199 -5.81 13.76 -13.66
N SER A 200 -5.25 13.75 -14.86
CA SER A 200 -5.93 13.21 -16.04
C SER A 200 -6.34 11.75 -15.79
N LEU A 201 -7.49 11.33 -16.34
CA LEU A 201 -8.01 9.97 -16.22
C LEU A 201 -7.00 8.88 -16.62
N THR A 202 -6.00 9.23 -17.44
CA THR A 202 -4.95 8.33 -17.93
C THR A 202 -3.91 7.98 -16.85
N THR A 203 -3.75 8.82 -15.82
CA THR A 203 -2.88 8.55 -14.65
C THR A 203 -3.67 7.91 -13.50
N LYS A 204 -5.00 7.86 -13.60
CA LYS A 204 -5.81 7.06 -12.68
C LYS A 204 -5.48 5.59 -12.94
N CYS A 205 -4.96 4.90 -11.93
CA CYS A 205 -4.76 3.45 -11.96
C CYS A 205 -5.96 2.78 -12.63
N ILE A 206 -5.65 1.85 -13.55
CA ILE A 206 -6.48 0.76 -14.07
C ILE A 206 -7.98 0.94 -13.73
N LYS A 207 -8.76 1.43 -14.73
CA LYS A 207 -10.22 1.70 -14.69
C LYS A 207 -11.03 0.71 -13.81
N LEU A 208 -12.09 1.24 -13.17
CA LEU A 208 -13.54 0.88 -13.21
C LEU A 208 -14.21 1.39 -11.91
N GLN A 209 -15.43 1.93 -11.80
CA GLN A 209 -16.52 2.39 -12.68
C GLN A 209 -17.01 3.77 -12.18
N LYS A 210 -17.67 4.54 -13.05
CA LYS A 210 -18.27 5.85 -12.74
C LYS A 210 -19.61 5.64 -12.03
N GLU A 211 -19.70 5.96 -10.75
CA GLU A 211 -21.00 6.16 -10.09
C GLU A 211 -21.22 7.65 -9.83
N SER A 212 -22.15 8.19 -10.61
CA SER A 212 -22.51 9.60 -10.68
C SER A 212 -23.45 9.97 -9.53
N SER A 213 -22.91 10.48 -8.41
CA SER A 213 -23.61 11.42 -7.50
C SER A 213 -22.83 11.64 -6.21
N LEU A 214 -21.58 12.12 -6.28
CA LEU A 214 -20.90 12.65 -5.10
C LEU A 214 -20.30 14.02 -5.43
N PRO A 215 -20.55 15.05 -4.60
CA PRO A 215 -19.85 16.33 -4.72
C PRO A 215 -18.35 16.10 -4.44
N GLU A 216 -17.53 16.89 -5.14
CA GLU A 216 -16.06 16.89 -5.22
C GLU A 216 -15.32 16.41 -3.95
N LYS A 217 -14.29 15.55 -3.95
CA LYS A 217 -13.55 14.74 -4.93
C LYS A 217 -12.94 13.58 -4.12
N LEU A 218 -13.65 12.47 -4.05
CA LEU A 218 -13.12 11.19 -3.57
C LEU A 218 -12.94 10.27 -4.78
N ILE A 219 -11.70 9.89 -5.08
CA ILE A 219 -11.45 8.88 -6.12
C ILE A 219 -11.58 7.51 -5.45
N ILE A 220 -12.70 6.84 -5.74
CA ILE A 220 -13.01 5.50 -5.26
C ILE A 220 -12.54 4.51 -6.34
N LEU A 221 -11.53 3.68 -6.06
CA LEU A 221 -11.23 2.51 -6.87
C LEU A 221 -12.07 1.35 -6.35
N SER A 222 -13.10 0.93 -7.09
CA SER A 222 -13.84 -0.30 -6.81
C SER A 222 -13.29 -1.46 -7.65
N VAL A 223 -13.04 -2.60 -7.03
CA VAL A 223 -12.73 -3.85 -7.75
C VAL A 223 -14.01 -4.70 -7.72
N PRO A 224 -14.89 -4.59 -8.73
CA PRO A 224 -16.05 -5.48 -8.82
C PRO A 224 -15.62 -6.91 -9.14
N ARG A 225 -16.37 -7.87 -8.61
CA ARG A 225 -16.15 -9.34 -8.66
C ARG A 225 -16.06 -9.94 -10.07
N ALA A 226 -16.37 -9.19 -11.12
CA ALA A 226 -16.41 -9.72 -12.48
C ALA A 226 -16.25 -8.60 -13.53
N VAL A 227 -15.03 -8.17 -13.79
CA VAL A 227 -14.71 -7.57 -15.10
C VAL A 227 -13.43 -8.22 -15.59
N ALA A 228 -13.54 -8.91 -16.73
CA ALA A 228 -12.43 -9.54 -17.41
C ALA A 228 -11.36 -8.50 -17.71
N MET A 229 -10.29 -8.50 -16.92
CA MET A 229 -9.06 -7.78 -17.19
C MET A 229 -8.09 -8.69 -17.95
N PRO A 230 -7.15 -8.11 -18.72
CA PRO A 230 -6.11 -8.88 -19.40
C PRO A 230 -5.42 -9.82 -18.41
N ALA A 231 -5.20 -11.07 -18.81
CA ALA A 231 -4.82 -12.20 -17.94
C ALA A 231 -3.61 -11.92 -17.02
N ASP A 232 -2.73 -11.00 -17.38
CA ASP A 232 -1.52 -10.67 -16.61
C ASP A 232 -1.78 -9.80 -15.36
N LEU A 233 -2.81 -8.94 -15.36
CA LEU A 233 -3.11 -8.06 -14.22
C LEU A 233 -4.06 -8.73 -13.21
N THR A 234 -4.95 -9.61 -13.70
CA THR A 234 -5.88 -10.39 -12.85
C THR A 234 -5.11 -11.29 -11.87
N ASN A 235 -3.96 -11.82 -12.28
CA ASN A 235 -3.09 -12.65 -11.44
C ASN A 235 -2.43 -11.86 -10.29
N VAL A 236 -2.11 -10.58 -10.49
CA VAL A 236 -1.49 -9.75 -9.44
C VAL A 236 -2.51 -9.43 -8.35
N PHE A 237 -3.74 -9.06 -8.72
CA PHE A 237 -4.78 -8.70 -7.74
C PHE A 237 -5.38 -9.93 -7.02
N LEU A 238 -5.52 -11.07 -7.70
CA LEU A 238 -5.94 -12.32 -7.04
C LEU A 238 -4.87 -12.83 -6.06
N LYS A 239 -3.58 -12.73 -6.38
CA LYS A 239 -2.49 -13.09 -5.47
C LYS A 239 -2.33 -12.12 -4.31
N VAL A 240 -2.56 -10.82 -4.52
CA VAL A 240 -2.63 -9.84 -3.42
C VAL A 240 -3.79 -10.17 -2.48
N ARG A 241 -4.94 -10.63 -2.98
CA ARG A 241 -6.04 -11.10 -2.13
C ARG A 241 -5.66 -12.34 -1.31
N GLU A 242 -4.99 -13.32 -1.89
CA GLU A 242 -4.51 -14.52 -1.19
C GLU A 242 -3.48 -14.15 -0.10
N SER A 243 -2.54 -13.25 -0.40
CA SER A 243 -1.52 -12.77 0.55
C SER A 243 -2.05 -11.84 1.65
N LEU A 244 -3.26 -11.30 1.51
CA LEU A 244 -3.89 -10.44 2.52
C LEU A 244 -4.83 -11.20 3.46
N LEU A 245 -5.13 -12.47 3.15
CA LEU A 245 -6.00 -13.35 3.93
C LEU A 245 -5.23 -14.46 4.69
N GLU A 246 -3.92 -14.57 4.50
CA GLU A 246 -2.97 -15.30 5.37
C GLU A 246 -2.37 -14.36 6.44
#